data_AF-A0A9E1IWL2-F1
#
_entry.id   AF-A0A9E1IWL2-F1
#
_cell.length_a   1.000
_cell.length_b   1.000
_cell.length_c   1.000
_cell.angle_alpha   90.00
_cell.angle_beta   90.00
_cell.angle_gamma   90.00
#
_symmetry.space_group_name_H-M   'P 1'
#
loop_
_entity.id
_entity.type
_entity.pdbx_description
1 polymer ?
#
loop_
_entity_poly.entity_id
_entity_poly.type
_entity_poly.pdbx_seq_one_letter_code
_entity_poly.pdbx_strand_id
1 'polypeptide(L)'
;MKVRFLYSLLLAGLLIVGCGGGVEGEDVVEKSSFQMPIKENTWVRKETVRKTKDDFFSSKGKKSLEVPVNSALVAKLKTPVSLSISTLQECLDQANALDKTRHAVQNRGGVWGAYEAVMKAKPYSDYGMQLDSQTNRMVFSLQHICKNSQERKLGGWGADTVQRYESLGKEGFQNYYIELGEVLGDIDRWVRFAEFAIQSRNRQIPYSKIGESIARAKTLVDLYDDLSQRKIDDTNMQTFLTEGATLLSVINESFTSDPQLMLALQDEEILPFDDIEGEM
;
A
#
# COMPACT_ATOMS: atom_id res chain seq x y z
N MET A 1 -55.44 38.23 -4.12
CA MET A 1 -56.12 38.52 -5.40
C MET A 1 -56.33 40.03 -5.54
N LYS A 2 -55.43 40.72 -6.26
CA LYS A 2 -55.65 42.05 -6.87
C LYS A 2 -54.44 42.33 -7.77
N VAL A 3 -54.71 42.23 -9.06
CA VAL A 3 -53.81 42.48 -10.18
C VAL A 3 -53.69 43.99 -10.38
N ARG A 4 -52.49 44.52 -10.60
CA ARG A 4 -52.29 45.78 -11.33
C ARG A 4 -51.25 45.56 -12.42
N PHE A 5 -51.79 45.50 -13.64
CA PHE A 5 -51.11 45.62 -14.92
C PHE A 5 -50.36 46.95 -15.02
N LEU A 6 -49.13 46.89 -15.53
CA LEU A 6 -48.53 47.98 -16.30
C LEU A 6 -47.85 47.35 -17.51
N TYR A 7 -48.52 47.53 -18.65
CA TYR A 7 -48.03 47.26 -19.98
C TYR A 7 -46.97 48.29 -20.37
N SER A 8 -45.86 47.85 -20.96
CA SER A 8 -45.17 48.60 -22.01
C SER A 8 -44.55 47.59 -22.98
N LEU A 9 -45.21 47.51 -24.13
CA LEU A 9 -44.80 46.78 -25.34
C LEU A 9 -43.66 47.52 -26.05
N LEU A 10 -42.70 46.76 -26.62
CA LEU A 10 -42.07 46.97 -27.94
C LEU A 10 -41.00 45.86 -28.11
N LEU A 11 -41.34 44.74 -28.75
CA LEU A 11 -41.16 44.42 -30.19
C LEU A 11 -39.70 44.15 -30.62
N ALA A 12 -39.45 42.85 -30.82
CA ALA A 12 -38.81 42.19 -31.97
C ALA A 12 -37.50 42.73 -32.56
N GLY A 13 -36.53 41.82 -32.74
CA GLY A 13 -35.41 42.04 -33.65
C GLY A 13 -34.31 40.99 -33.55
N LEU A 14 -34.58 39.76 -33.99
CA LEU A 14 -33.56 38.81 -34.42
C LEU A 14 -32.93 39.36 -35.70
N LEU A 15 -31.66 39.75 -35.68
CA LEU A 15 -30.86 39.91 -36.89
C LEU A 15 -29.46 39.31 -36.68
N ILE A 16 -29.32 38.14 -37.28
CA ILE A 16 -28.08 37.54 -37.75
C ILE A 16 -27.43 38.55 -38.70
N VAL A 17 -26.19 38.95 -38.41
CA VAL A 17 -25.32 39.61 -39.39
C VAL A 17 -24.14 38.69 -39.62
N GLY A 18 -24.31 37.82 -40.61
CA GLY A 18 -23.20 37.30 -41.39
C GLY A 18 -22.73 38.41 -42.33
N CYS A 19 -21.42 38.69 -42.32
CA CYS A 19 -20.78 39.44 -43.39
C CYS A 19 -20.37 38.42 -44.45
N GLY A 20 -21.04 38.46 -45.60
CA GLY A 20 -20.85 37.54 -46.70
C GLY A 20 -19.70 37.90 -47.64
N GLY A 21 -19.40 36.94 -48.51
CA GLY A 21 -18.60 37.08 -49.71
C GLY A 21 -18.28 35.70 -50.28
N GLY A 22 -19.12 35.20 -51.21
CA GLY A 22 -18.85 33.98 -52.00
C GLY A 22 -17.57 34.11 -52.84
N VAL A 23 -17.01 33.06 -53.44
CA VAL A 23 -17.61 32.13 -54.42
C VAL A 23 -16.62 30.97 -54.64
N GLU A 24 -17.18 29.77 -54.86
CA GLU A 24 -16.65 28.56 -55.56
C GLU A 24 -15.32 27.89 -55.16
N GLY A 25 -15.39 26.55 -55.10
CA GLY A 25 -14.23 25.66 -55.22
C GLY A 25 -14.19 24.60 -54.14
N GLU A 26 -14.38 23.34 -54.52
CA GLU A 26 -13.96 22.16 -53.76
C GLU A 26 -12.52 22.34 -53.28
N ASP A 27 -12.21 21.96 -52.03
CA ASP A 27 -10.97 21.24 -51.67
C ASP A 27 -10.87 20.96 -50.16
N VAL A 28 -10.85 19.66 -49.85
CA VAL A 28 -10.14 18.96 -48.75
C VAL A 28 -10.07 19.66 -47.38
N VAL A 29 -10.87 19.18 -46.42
CA VAL A 29 -10.63 19.43 -44.98
C VAL A 29 -9.39 18.65 -44.54
N GLU A 30 -8.23 19.30 -44.63
CA GLU A 30 -7.03 18.88 -43.92
C GLU A 30 -7.28 18.99 -42.41
N LYS A 31 -7.02 17.90 -41.69
CA LYS A 31 -7.13 17.79 -40.23
C LYS A 31 -6.22 18.85 -39.60
N SER A 32 -6.76 20.02 -39.27
CA SER A 32 -6.02 21.08 -38.59
C SER A 32 -5.48 20.52 -37.27
N SER A 33 -4.17 20.50 -37.15
CA SER A 33 -3.44 20.08 -35.95
C SER A 33 -3.93 20.88 -34.74
N PHE A 34 -4.22 20.16 -33.65
CA PHE A 34 -4.57 20.76 -32.36
C PHE A 34 -3.43 21.66 -31.89
N GLN A 35 -3.56 22.96 -32.07
CA GLN A 35 -2.61 23.94 -31.56
C GLN A 35 -2.86 24.12 -30.06
N MET A 36 -1.92 23.67 -29.24
CA MET A 36 -1.99 23.89 -27.79
C MET A 36 -2.04 25.40 -27.49
N PRO A 37 -2.83 25.83 -26.49
CA PRO A 37 -2.89 27.22 -26.10
C PRO A 37 -1.50 27.72 -25.65
N ILE A 38 -1.21 28.96 -26.02
CA ILE A 38 0.05 29.64 -25.69
C ILE A 38 0.16 29.70 -24.17
N LYS A 39 1.19 29.04 -23.62
CA LYS A 39 1.47 28.98 -22.19
C LYS A 39 1.63 30.40 -21.65
N GLU A 40 0.71 30.84 -20.78
CA GLU A 40 0.86 32.11 -20.09
C GLU A 40 2.09 32.06 -19.17
N ASN A 41 2.92 33.10 -19.24
CA ASN A 41 4.11 33.23 -18.42
C ASN A 41 3.71 33.60 -16.99
N THR A 42 3.36 32.60 -16.17
CA THR A 42 3.23 32.77 -14.72
C THR A 42 4.54 33.30 -14.15
N TRP A 43 4.46 34.30 -13.25
CA TRP A 43 5.58 34.94 -12.54
C TRP A 43 6.28 33.98 -11.55
N VAL A 44 6.76 32.86 -12.04
CA VAL A 44 7.59 31.90 -11.31
C VAL A 44 9.02 32.42 -11.38
N ARG A 45 9.69 32.53 -10.23
CA ARG A 45 11.12 32.87 -10.16
C ARG A 45 11.89 32.00 -11.16
N LYS A 46 12.58 32.63 -12.12
CA LYS A 46 13.44 31.96 -13.11
C LYS A 46 14.79 31.55 -12.52
N GLU A 47 14.79 31.01 -11.29
CA GLU A 47 15.95 30.29 -10.82
C GLU A 47 15.90 28.90 -11.45
N THR A 48 16.84 28.62 -12.34
CA THR A 48 17.05 27.29 -12.89
C THR A 48 17.56 26.40 -11.75
N VAL A 49 16.63 25.83 -10.98
CA VAL A 49 16.97 24.79 -10.01
C VAL A 49 17.36 23.56 -10.80
N ARG A 50 18.66 23.41 -11.09
CA ARG A 50 19.23 22.14 -11.55
C ARG A 50 19.25 21.20 -10.35
N LYS A 51 18.11 20.58 -10.06
CA LYS A 51 18.08 19.34 -9.30
C LYS A 51 17.98 18.21 -10.30
N THR A 52 19.03 17.42 -10.40
CA THR A 52 19.06 16.21 -11.21
C THR A 52 18.08 15.18 -10.63
N LYS A 53 17.66 14.18 -11.42
CA LYS A 53 16.91 13.02 -10.90
C LYS A 53 17.68 12.40 -9.73
N ASP A 54 19.00 12.35 -9.86
CA ASP A 54 19.89 11.93 -8.79
C ASP A 54 19.83 12.85 -7.57
N ASP A 55 19.61 14.16 -7.66
CA ASP A 55 19.42 15.01 -6.45
C ASP A 55 18.10 14.77 -5.72
N PHE A 56 17.09 14.22 -6.41
CA PHE A 56 15.82 13.78 -5.79
C PHE A 56 15.93 12.40 -5.14
N PHE A 57 16.69 11.48 -5.77
CA PHE A 57 16.84 10.09 -5.33
C PHE A 57 18.15 9.80 -4.57
N SER A 58 19.08 10.74 -4.54
CA SER A 58 20.29 10.69 -3.71
C SER A 58 19.90 11.03 -2.29
N SER A 59 19.47 10.02 -1.56
CA SER A 59 19.63 9.92 -0.10
C SER A 59 21.10 9.86 0.33
N LYS A 60 22.03 10.26 -0.54
CA LYS A 60 23.48 10.26 -0.36
C LYS A 60 23.88 11.41 0.57
N GLY A 61 23.49 11.29 1.85
CA GLY A 61 23.80 12.27 2.89
C GLY A 61 22.89 12.26 4.12
N LYS A 62 21.68 11.69 4.04
CA LYS A 62 20.86 11.44 5.24
C LYS A 62 21.18 10.06 5.77
N LYS A 63 22.31 9.94 6.49
CA LYS A 63 22.45 8.83 7.44
C LYS A 63 21.25 8.97 8.38
N SER A 64 20.33 8.01 8.38
CA SER A 64 19.24 8.03 9.36
C SER A 64 19.88 8.17 10.73
N LEU A 65 19.33 9.04 11.57
CA LEU A 65 19.87 9.21 12.91
C LEU A 65 19.67 7.87 13.63
N GLU A 66 20.77 7.13 13.80
CA GLU A 66 20.74 5.81 14.40
C GLU A 66 20.37 5.96 15.88
N VAL A 67 19.30 5.29 16.28
CA VAL A 67 18.87 5.24 17.68
C VAL A 67 19.23 3.84 18.19
N PRO A 68 19.94 3.73 19.33
CA PRO A 68 20.31 2.43 19.86
C PRO A 68 19.08 1.61 20.24
N VAL A 69 19.12 0.33 19.89
CA VAL A 69 18.10 -0.67 20.28
C VAL A 69 18.34 -1.12 21.72
N ASN A 70 17.28 -1.18 22.52
CA ASN A 70 17.32 -1.64 23.90
C ASN A 70 17.19 -3.17 23.96
N SER A 71 18.28 -3.86 24.30
CA SER A 71 18.33 -5.32 24.37
C SER A 71 17.38 -5.94 25.41
N ALA A 72 17.16 -5.28 26.54
CA ALA A 72 16.23 -5.75 27.56
C ALA A 72 14.77 -5.69 27.07
N LEU A 73 14.41 -4.62 26.35
CA LEU A 73 13.12 -4.51 25.71
C LEU A 73 12.95 -5.52 24.58
N VAL A 74 13.99 -5.77 23.76
CA VAL A 74 13.97 -6.86 22.76
C VAL A 74 13.64 -8.19 23.41
N ALA A 75 14.31 -8.55 24.51
CA ALA A 75 14.06 -9.80 25.22
C ALA A 75 12.61 -9.87 25.75
N LYS A 76 12.09 -8.75 26.26
CA LYS A 76 10.69 -8.65 26.72
C LYS A 76 9.69 -8.85 25.57
N LEU A 77 9.89 -8.16 24.43
CA LEU A 77 8.99 -8.24 23.28
C LEU A 77 9.02 -9.62 22.59
N LYS A 78 10.15 -10.32 22.67
CA LYS A 78 10.31 -11.68 22.13
C LYS A 78 9.96 -12.80 23.11
N THR A 79 9.50 -12.46 24.32
CA THR A 79 9.12 -13.48 25.29
C THR A 79 8.02 -14.36 24.69
N PRO A 80 8.16 -15.70 24.69
CA PRO A 80 7.16 -16.57 24.11
C PRO A 80 5.81 -16.39 24.79
N VAL A 81 4.81 -16.00 24.00
CA VAL A 81 3.40 -15.95 24.41
C VAL A 81 2.65 -16.95 23.56
N SER A 82 1.79 -17.74 24.18
CA SER A 82 0.89 -18.66 23.47
C SER A 82 -0.53 -18.17 23.57
N LEU A 83 -1.25 -18.29 22.45
CA LEU A 83 -2.67 -18.04 22.35
C LEU A 83 -3.29 -19.31 21.77
N SER A 84 -4.21 -19.91 22.51
CA SER A 84 -4.89 -21.13 22.06
C SER A 84 -5.96 -20.75 21.05
N ILE A 85 -5.66 -20.99 19.78
CA ILE A 85 -6.57 -20.80 18.65
C ILE A 85 -6.68 -22.15 17.94
N SER A 86 -7.91 -22.56 17.67
CA SER A 86 -8.23 -23.85 17.06
C SER A 86 -9.06 -23.74 15.79
N THR A 87 -9.72 -22.61 15.56
CA THR A 87 -10.63 -22.40 14.42
C THR A 87 -10.27 -21.18 13.58
N LEU A 88 -10.79 -21.16 12.35
CA LEU A 88 -10.71 -20.00 11.45
C LEU A 88 -11.28 -18.73 12.11
N GLN A 89 -12.46 -18.86 12.71
CA GLN A 89 -13.17 -17.73 13.30
C GLN A 89 -12.37 -17.13 14.45
N GLU A 90 -11.83 -17.97 15.34
CA GLU A 90 -10.98 -17.51 16.43
C GLU A 90 -9.71 -16.82 15.90
N CYS A 91 -9.10 -17.35 14.83
CA CYS A 91 -7.93 -16.74 14.21
C CYS A 91 -8.25 -15.34 13.68
N LEU A 92 -9.33 -15.23 12.91
CA LEU A 92 -9.79 -13.97 12.32
C LEU A 92 -10.21 -12.97 13.40
N ASP A 93 -10.91 -13.39 14.45
CA ASP A 93 -11.33 -12.51 15.53
C ASP A 93 -10.14 -11.88 16.24
N GLN A 94 -9.10 -12.67 16.50
CA GLN A 94 -7.86 -12.18 17.12
C GLN A 94 -7.06 -11.27 16.18
N ALA A 95 -6.92 -11.64 14.91
CA ALA A 95 -6.26 -10.79 13.91
C ALA A 95 -7.02 -9.47 13.70
N ASN A 96 -8.36 -9.51 13.68
CA ASN A 96 -9.21 -8.33 13.59
C ASN A 96 -9.18 -7.46 14.84
N ALA A 97 -8.90 -8.04 16.02
CA ALA A 97 -8.65 -7.25 17.22
C ALA A 97 -7.37 -6.42 17.07
N LEU A 98 -6.30 -6.99 16.50
CA LEU A 98 -5.08 -6.24 16.17
C LEU A 98 -5.35 -5.14 15.15
N ASP A 99 -6.12 -5.45 14.11
CA ASP A 99 -6.55 -4.52 13.06
C ASP A 99 -7.31 -3.32 13.63
N LYS A 100 -8.25 -3.55 14.55
CA LYS A 100 -8.98 -2.49 15.26
C LYS A 100 -8.03 -1.57 16.04
N THR A 101 -7.08 -2.13 16.78
CA THR A 101 -6.09 -1.32 17.51
C THR A 101 -5.24 -0.51 16.55
N ARG A 102 -4.70 -1.14 15.49
CA ARG A 102 -3.92 -0.45 14.46
C ARG A 102 -4.71 0.66 13.79
N HIS A 103 -5.97 0.43 13.41
CA HIS A 103 -6.85 1.47 12.87
C HIS A 103 -7.08 2.62 13.85
N ALA A 104 -7.27 2.33 15.14
CA ALA A 104 -7.41 3.36 16.16
C ALA A 104 -6.15 4.23 16.25
N VAL A 105 -4.96 3.64 16.15
CA VAL A 105 -3.68 4.37 16.09
C VAL A 105 -3.60 5.24 14.84
N GLN A 106 -3.92 4.70 13.67
CA GLN A 106 -3.93 5.46 12.41
C GLN A 106 -4.88 6.66 12.45
N ASN A 107 -6.08 6.49 13.02
CA ASN A 107 -7.04 7.58 13.19
C ASN A 107 -6.53 8.73 14.08
N ARG A 108 -5.56 8.46 14.94
CA ARG A 108 -4.88 9.48 15.77
C ARG A 108 -3.66 10.10 15.08
N GLY A 109 -3.36 9.72 13.84
CA GLY A 109 -2.22 10.20 13.08
C GLY A 109 -0.99 9.28 13.10
N GLY A 110 -1.13 8.04 13.60
CA GLY A 110 -0.05 7.07 13.67
C GLY A 110 0.99 7.40 14.75
N VAL A 111 2.00 6.54 14.89
CA VAL A 111 3.19 6.87 15.68
C VAL A 111 4.00 7.96 14.99
N TRP A 112 3.97 8.03 13.65
CA TRP A 112 4.56 9.13 12.90
C TRP A 112 4.08 10.51 13.39
N GLY A 113 2.78 10.66 13.66
CA GLY A 113 2.21 11.89 14.22
C GLY A 113 2.84 12.29 15.56
N ALA A 114 3.16 11.33 16.42
CA ALA A 114 3.83 11.60 17.70
C ALA A 114 5.26 12.15 17.50
N TYR A 115 6.01 11.61 16.55
CA TYR A 115 7.34 12.13 16.20
C TYR A 115 7.28 13.54 15.60
N GLU A 116 6.31 13.80 14.71
CA GLU A 116 6.15 15.11 14.05
C GLU A 116 5.69 16.21 15.01
N ALA A 117 4.99 15.85 16.08
CA ALA A 117 4.46 16.81 17.05
C ALA A 117 5.55 17.55 17.84
N VAL A 118 6.75 16.96 17.99
CA VAL A 118 7.84 17.55 18.79
C VAL A 118 9.06 17.85 17.93
N MET A 119 9.48 19.13 17.92
CA MET A 119 10.57 19.61 17.07
C MET A 119 11.89 18.81 17.23
N LYS A 120 12.20 18.36 18.46
CA LYS A 120 13.38 17.54 18.75
C LYS A 120 13.23 16.07 18.32
N ALA A 121 12.02 15.54 18.24
CA ALA A 121 11.73 14.18 17.77
C ALA A 121 11.62 14.09 16.24
N LYS A 122 11.19 15.18 15.59
CA LYS A 122 10.97 15.27 14.14
C LYS A 122 12.12 14.78 13.24
N PRO A 123 13.41 14.96 13.58
CA PRO A 123 14.50 14.37 12.80
C PRO A 123 14.48 12.83 12.74
N TYR A 124 13.75 12.19 13.65
CA TYR A 124 13.60 10.73 13.76
C TYR A 124 12.25 10.22 13.23
N SER A 125 11.42 11.07 12.61
CA SER A 125 10.08 10.69 12.13
C SER A 125 10.06 9.53 11.14
N ASP A 126 11.19 9.23 10.49
CA ASP A 126 11.33 8.06 9.63
C ASP A 126 11.07 6.75 10.39
N TYR A 127 11.45 6.67 11.68
CA TYR A 127 11.08 5.53 12.53
C TYR A 127 9.57 5.43 12.72
N GLY A 128 8.89 6.55 12.96
CA GLY A 128 7.43 6.57 13.10
C GLY A 128 6.73 6.11 11.82
N MET A 129 7.16 6.62 10.66
CA MET A 129 6.61 6.21 9.37
C MET A 129 6.85 4.71 9.08
N GLN A 130 8.05 4.22 9.37
CA GLN A 130 8.37 2.80 9.21
C GLN A 130 7.58 1.93 10.19
N LEU A 131 7.39 2.35 11.45
CA LEU A 131 6.56 1.65 12.42
C LEU A 131 5.13 1.53 11.96
N ASP A 132 4.53 2.62 11.48
CA ASP A 132 3.17 2.62 10.95
C ASP A 132 3.06 1.62 9.78
N SER A 133 3.98 1.70 8.81
CA SER A 133 3.99 0.83 7.63
C SER A 133 4.20 -0.65 7.97
N GLN A 134 5.22 -0.97 8.78
CA GLN A 134 5.57 -2.36 9.10
C GLN A 134 4.55 -3.01 10.04
N THR A 135 3.94 -2.24 10.95
CA THR A 135 2.83 -2.73 11.79
C THR A 135 1.61 -3.04 10.93
N ASN A 136 1.27 -2.18 9.97
CA ASN A 136 0.17 -2.45 9.03
C ASN A 136 0.41 -3.75 8.28
N ARG A 137 1.61 -3.90 7.69
CA ARG A 137 1.99 -5.09 6.94
C ARG A 137 1.87 -6.34 7.81
N MET A 138 2.40 -6.32 9.04
CA MET A 138 2.35 -7.48 9.95
C MET A 138 0.91 -7.89 10.27
N VAL A 139 0.04 -6.94 10.55
CA VAL A 139 -1.38 -7.21 10.85
C VAL A 139 -2.10 -7.81 9.64
N PHE A 140 -1.90 -7.22 8.45
CA PHE A 140 -2.51 -7.73 7.21
C PHE A 140 -1.99 -9.12 6.84
N SER A 141 -0.68 -9.36 6.96
CA SER A 141 -0.07 -10.67 6.75
C SER A 141 -0.67 -11.74 7.67
N LEU A 142 -0.96 -11.43 8.94
CA LEU A 142 -1.60 -12.38 9.86
C LEU A 142 -3.06 -12.65 9.49
N GLN A 143 -3.83 -11.62 9.10
CA GLN A 143 -5.20 -11.81 8.60
C GLN A 143 -5.20 -12.68 7.34
N HIS A 144 -4.27 -12.43 6.41
CA HIS A 144 -4.09 -13.20 5.19
C HIS A 144 -3.81 -14.68 5.49
N ILE A 145 -2.89 -14.95 6.42
CA ILE A 145 -2.56 -16.33 6.81
C ILE A 145 -3.71 -17.03 7.53
N CYS A 146 -4.49 -16.33 8.36
CA CYS A 146 -5.71 -16.91 8.94
C CYS A 146 -6.67 -17.39 7.85
N LYS A 147 -6.95 -16.54 6.85
CA LYS A 147 -7.85 -16.85 5.71
C LYS A 147 -7.32 -18.03 4.87
N ASN A 148 -6.01 -18.10 4.66
CA ASN A 148 -5.36 -19.05 3.74
C ASN A 148 -4.58 -20.18 4.46
N SER A 149 -5.02 -20.54 5.68
CA SER A 149 -4.34 -21.52 6.53
C SER A 149 -4.59 -22.97 6.13
N GLN A 150 -5.77 -23.30 5.61
CA GLN A 150 -6.18 -24.68 5.26
C GLN A 150 -6.20 -24.93 3.75
N GLU A 151 -6.54 -23.90 2.98
CA GLU A 151 -6.56 -23.93 1.52
C GLU A 151 -6.33 -22.51 1.02
N ARG A 152 -5.48 -22.36 0.00
CA ARG A 152 -5.38 -21.10 -0.74
C ARG A 152 -6.45 -21.09 -1.81
N LYS A 153 -7.53 -20.35 -1.59
CA LYS A 153 -8.55 -20.15 -2.61
C LYS A 153 -8.04 -19.13 -3.62
N LEU A 154 -7.83 -19.57 -4.85
CA LEU A 154 -7.47 -18.70 -5.96
C LEU A 154 -8.77 -18.30 -6.68
N GLY A 155 -8.96 -17.00 -6.87
CA GLY A 155 -10.00 -16.44 -7.72
C GLY A 155 -9.43 -15.98 -9.07
N GLY A 156 -10.36 -15.61 -9.98
CA GLY A 156 -10.08 -14.91 -11.23
C GLY A 156 -8.86 -15.39 -12.01
N TRP A 157 -7.99 -14.43 -12.35
CA TRP A 157 -6.77 -14.66 -13.13
C TRP A 157 -5.85 -15.71 -12.49
N GLY A 158 -5.78 -15.75 -11.15
CA GLY A 158 -4.95 -16.72 -10.43
C GLY A 158 -5.42 -18.15 -10.65
N ALA A 159 -6.73 -18.40 -10.59
CA ALA A 159 -7.30 -19.72 -10.86
C ALA A 159 -7.06 -20.14 -12.33
N ASP A 160 -7.34 -19.24 -13.27
CA ASP A 160 -7.18 -19.48 -14.72
C ASP A 160 -5.73 -19.76 -15.10
N THR A 161 -4.79 -19.03 -14.51
CA THR A 161 -3.35 -19.20 -14.73
C THR A 161 -2.89 -20.57 -14.28
N VAL A 162 -3.29 -20.99 -13.07
CA VAL A 162 -2.91 -22.32 -12.58
C VAL A 162 -3.55 -23.42 -13.43
N GLN A 163 -4.83 -23.29 -13.77
CA GLN A 163 -5.51 -24.27 -14.61
C GLN A 163 -4.82 -24.41 -15.98
N ARG A 164 -4.44 -23.28 -16.60
CA ARG A 164 -3.72 -23.28 -17.86
C ARG A 164 -2.35 -23.93 -17.72
N TYR A 165 -1.61 -23.59 -16.67
CA TYR A 165 -0.30 -24.18 -16.39
C TYR A 165 -0.38 -25.70 -16.25
N GLU A 166 -1.38 -26.21 -15.51
CA GLU A 166 -1.61 -27.65 -15.36
C GLU A 166 -1.99 -28.34 -16.68
N SER A 167 -2.80 -27.67 -17.52
CA SER A 167 -3.24 -28.23 -18.80
C SER A 167 -2.16 -28.28 -19.87
N LEU A 168 -1.29 -27.28 -19.93
CA LEU A 168 -0.26 -27.14 -20.97
C LEU A 168 1.11 -27.68 -20.53
N GLY A 169 1.32 -27.86 -19.22
CA GLY A 169 2.65 -28.03 -18.65
C GLY A 169 3.49 -26.76 -18.78
N LYS A 170 4.67 -26.78 -18.15
CA LYS A 170 5.56 -25.61 -18.09
C LYS A 170 5.94 -25.04 -19.46
N GLU A 171 6.41 -25.90 -20.35
CA GLU A 171 6.86 -25.51 -21.70
C GLU A 171 5.70 -25.01 -22.56
N GLY A 172 4.55 -25.71 -22.54
CA GLY A 172 3.36 -25.28 -23.27
C GLY A 172 2.79 -23.95 -22.75
N PHE A 173 2.83 -23.74 -21.44
CA PHE A 173 2.41 -22.48 -20.82
C PHE A 173 3.31 -21.32 -21.24
N GLN A 174 4.64 -21.51 -21.22
CA GLN A 174 5.58 -20.49 -21.66
C GLN A 174 5.38 -20.14 -23.15
N ASN A 175 5.29 -21.16 -24.02
CA ASN A 175 5.09 -20.96 -25.45
C ASN A 175 3.78 -20.23 -25.75
N TYR A 176 2.69 -20.58 -25.05
CA TYR A 176 1.40 -19.92 -25.20
C TYR A 176 1.49 -18.40 -25.02
N TYR A 177 2.16 -17.93 -23.96
CA TYR A 177 2.28 -16.49 -23.71
C TYR A 177 3.36 -15.81 -24.58
N ILE A 178 4.41 -16.53 -24.98
CA ILE A 178 5.37 -16.04 -25.99
C ILE A 178 4.66 -15.76 -27.32
N GLU A 179 3.78 -16.67 -27.76
CA GLU A 179 3.00 -16.51 -29.00
C GLU A 179 2.01 -15.33 -28.93
N LEU A 180 1.51 -15.01 -27.73
CA LEU A 180 0.68 -13.83 -27.48
C LEU A 180 1.49 -12.52 -27.41
N GLY A 181 2.81 -12.59 -27.44
CA GLY A 181 3.71 -11.43 -27.40
C GLY A 181 4.03 -10.93 -25.99
N GLU A 182 3.81 -11.75 -24.96
CA GLU A 182 4.12 -11.38 -23.57
C GLU A 182 5.63 -11.34 -23.29
N VAL A 183 6.00 -10.56 -22.28
CA VAL A 183 7.40 -10.38 -21.89
C VAL A 183 7.87 -11.58 -21.07
N LEU A 184 9.04 -12.15 -21.42
CA LEU A 184 9.60 -13.33 -20.73
C LEU A 184 9.69 -13.18 -19.21
N GLY A 185 10.03 -11.98 -18.73
CA GLY A 185 10.11 -11.70 -17.29
C GLY A 185 8.77 -11.81 -16.57
N ASP A 186 7.64 -11.62 -17.27
CA ASP A 186 6.29 -11.71 -16.71
C ASP A 186 5.81 -13.16 -16.77
N ILE A 187 6.08 -13.84 -17.88
CA ILE A 187 5.86 -15.29 -18.04
C ILE A 187 6.57 -16.08 -16.94
N ASP A 188 7.84 -15.76 -16.64
CA ASP A 188 8.59 -16.40 -15.56
C ASP A 188 7.96 -16.18 -14.19
N ARG A 189 7.38 -15.00 -13.93
CA ARG A 189 6.64 -14.73 -12.69
C ARG A 189 5.36 -15.57 -12.63
N TRP A 190 4.62 -15.65 -13.73
CA TRP A 190 3.38 -16.46 -13.79
C TRP A 190 3.65 -17.95 -13.64
N VAL A 191 4.75 -18.46 -14.21
CA VAL A 191 5.20 -19.84 -13.99
C VAL A 191 5.50 -20.09 -12.52
N ARG A 192 6.29 -19.22 -11.87
CA ARG A 192 6.59 -19.35 -10.43
C ARG A 192 5.32 -19.27 -9.59
N PHE A 193 4.40 -18.37 -9.94
CA PHE A 193 3.09 -18.28 -9.31
C PHE A 193 2.33 -19.59 -9.42
N ALA A 194 2.23 -20.17 -10.61
CA ALA A 194 1.50 -21.41 -10.81
C ALA A 194 2.14 -22.59 -10.05
N GLU A 195 3.47 -22.74 -10.12
CA GLU A 195 4.21 -23.76 -9.38
C GLU A 195 3.98 -23.64 -7.86
N PHE A 196 4.11 -22.43 -7.31
CA PHE A 196 3.90 -22.15 -5.89
C PHE A 196 2.46 -22.40 -5.46
N ALA A 197 1.50 -21.94 -6.26
CA ALA A 197 0.08 -22.13 -6.02
C ALA A 197 -0.28 -23.61 -5.95
N ILE A 198 0.19 -24.43 -6.89
CA ILE A 198 -0.03 -25.88 -6.92
C ILE A 198 0.56 -26.54 -5.68
N GLN A 199 1.82 -26.21 -5.34
CA GLN A 199 2.48 -26.74 -4.13
C GLN A 199 1.74 -26.36 -2.85
N SER A 200 1.10 -25.19 -2.83
CA SER A 200 0.42 -24.65 -1.65
C SER A 200 -1.06 -25.04 -1.54
N ARG A 201 -1.66 -25.72 -2.53
CA ARG A 201 -3.09 -26.09 -2.52
C ARG A 201 -3.50 -26.91 -1.30
N ASN A 202 -2.65 -27.85 -0.89
CA ASN A 202 -2.91 -28.74 0.25
C ASN A 202 -2.21 -28.27 1.53
N ARG A 203 -1.76 -27.01 1.59
CA ARG A 203 -1.07 -26.46 2.75
C ARG A 203 -2.03 -26.39 3.93
N GLN A 204 -1.71 -27.11 5.00
CA GLN A 204 -2.43 -27.04 6.27
C GLN A 204 -1.52 -26.47 7.37
N ILE A 205 -1.80 -25.25 7.77
CA ILE A 205 -1.15 -24.57 8.90
C ILE A 205 -2.06 -24.74 10.11
N PRO A 206 -1.60 -25.39 11.19
CA PRO A 206 -2.38 -25.46 12.42
C PRO A 206 -2.66 -24.05 12.96
N TYR A 207 -3.91 -23.75 13.30
CA TYR A 207 -4.28 -22.46 13.87
C TYR A 207 -3.53 -22.14 15.17
N SER A 208 -3.09 -23.15 15.92
CA SER A 208 -2.24 -22.98 17.10
C SER A 208 -0.91 -22.31 16.76
N LYS A 209 -0.32 -22.62 15.59
CA LYS A 209 0.92 -22.00 15.11
C LYS A 209 0.72 -20.56 14.66
N ILE A 210 -0.44 -20.24 14.12
CA ILE A 210 -0.82 -18.85 13.80
C ILE A 210 -1.11 -18.08 15.09
N GLY A 211 -1.72 -18.74 16.08
CA GLY A 211 -1.97 -18.18 17.41
C GLY A 211 -0.68 -17.75 18.13
N GLU A 212 0.41 -18.51 18.01
CA GLU A 212 1.73 -18.10 18.51
C GLU A 212 2.21 -16.78 17.86
N SER A 213 2.06 -16.64 16.54
CA SER A 213 2.44 -15.42 15.80
C SER A 213 1.54 -14.22 16.15
N ILE A 214 0.22 -14.44 16.29
CA ILE A 214 -0.73 -13.42 16.73
C ILE A 214 -0.43 -12.95 18.16
N ALA A 215 -0.11 -13.86 19.07
CA ALA A 215 0.21 -13.53 20.45
C ALA A 215 1.46 -12.64 20.55
N ARG A 216 2.50 -12.94 19.75
CA ARG A 216 3.67 -12.08 19.61
C ARG A 216 3.30 -10.71 19.04
N ALA A 217 2.57 -10.70 17.92
CA ALA A 217 2.15 -9.46 17.26
C ALA A 217 1.29 -8.58 18.17
N LYS A 218 0.45 -9.16 19.03
CA LYS A 218 -0.32 -8.41 20.04
C LYS A 218 0.59 -7.60 20.94
N THR A 219 1.67 -8.19 21.45
CA THR A 219 2.62 -7.49 22.33
C THR A 219 3.28 -6.31 21.61
N LEU A 220 3.57 -6.45 20.32
CA LEU A 220 4.13 -5.40 19.47
C LEU A 220 3.11 -4.29 19.19
N VAL A 221 1.88 -4.66 18.84
CA VAL A 221 0.77 -3.73 18.56
C VAL A 221 0.36 -2.96 19.83
N ASP A 222 0.41 -3.58 21.00
CA ASP A 222 0.14 -2.91 22.28
C ASP A 222 1.18 -1.82 22.56
N LEU A 223 2.48 -2.09 22.33
CA LEU A 223 3.53 -1.06 22.47
C LEU A 223 3.39 0.03 21.40
N TYR A 224 3.05 -0.33 20.16
CA TYR A 224 2.75 0.61 19.08
C TYR A 224 1.61 1.57 19.46
N ASP A 225 0.53 1.03 20.02
CA ASP A 225 -0.63 1.80 20.49
C ASP A 225 -0.25 2.77 21.60
N ASP A 226 0.51 2.29 22.59
CA ASP A 226 1.01 3.10 23.69
C ASP A 226 1.93 4.24 23.19
N LEU A 227 2.91 3.94 22.33
CA LEU A 227 3.79 4.96 21.73
C LEU A 227 2.99 6.06 21.02
N SER A 228 1.92 5.72 20.30
CA SER A 228 1.10 6.70 19.57
C SER A 228 0.39 7.71 20.47
N GLN A 229 0.21 7.39 21.75
CA GLN A 229 -0.55 8.22 22.71
C GLN A 229 0.35 9.02 23.65
N ARG A 230 1.63 8.65 23.74
CA ARG A 230 2.58 9.30 24.66
C ARG A 230 2.84 10.74 24.27
N LYS A 231 2.79 11.62 25.26
CA LYS A 231 3.29 12.99 25.11
C LYS A 231 4.80 13.00 25.32
N ILE A 232 5.52 13.50 24.33
CA ILE A 232 6.98 13.53 24.35
C ILE A 232 7.45 14.85 24.96
N ASP A 233 8.34 14.77 25.94
CA ASP A 233 9.02 15.91 26.56
C ASP A 233 10.52 15.63 26.71
N ASP A 234 11.28 16.59 27.24
CA ASP A 234 12.73 16.49 27.37
C ASP A 234 13.19 15.36 28.32
N THR A 235 12.33 14.88 29.22
CA THR A 235 12.66 13.83 30.19
C THR A 235 12.46 12.43 29.62
N ASN A 236 11.48 12.26 28.73
CA ASN A 236 11.11 10.95 28.18
C ASN A 236 11.50 10.76 26.70
N MET A 237 12.00 11.80 26.03
CA MET A 237 12.38 11.78 24.62
C MET A 237 13.29 10.60 24.27
N GLN A 238 14.40 10.44 25.00
CA GLN A 238 15.36 9.40 24.68
C GLN A 238 14.77 8.01 24.81
N THR A 239 13.94 7.79 25.85
CA THR A 239 13.21 6.53 26.04
C THR A 239 12.24 6.30 24.88
N PHE A 240 11.44 7.30 24.52
CA PHE A 240 10.50 7.22 23.39
C PHE A 240 11.21 6.82 22.09
N LEU A 241 12.31 7.49 21.75
CA LEU A 241 13.09 7.19 20.54
C LEU A 241 13.64 5.75 20.59
N THR A 242 14.25 5.37 21.70
CA THR A 242 14.85 4.03 21.88
C THR A 242 13.79 2.93 21.83
N GLU A 243 12.62 3.12 22.42
CA GLU A 243 11.53 2.15 22.37
C GLU A 243 10.95 2.03 20.96
N GLY A 244 10.75 3.14 20.25
CA GLY A 244 10.30 3.14 18.85
C GLY A 244 11.29 2.41 17.93
N ALA A 245 12.59 2.70 18.05
CA ALA A 245 13.62 2.02 17.28
C ALA A 245 13.71 0.51 17.62
N THR A 246 13.53 0.16 18.89
CA THR A 246 13.52 -1.23 19.35
C THR A 246 12.32 -1.99 18.80
N LEU A 247 11.12 -1.40 18.88
CA LEU A 247 9.91 -1.99 18.34
C LEU A 247 10.04 -2.24 16.83
N LEU A 248 10.53 -1.25 16.08
CA LEU A 248 10.75 -1.39 14.64
C LEU A 248 11.72 -2.52 14.32
N SER A 249 12.83 -2.61 15.06
CA SER A 249 13.80 -3.68 14.91
C SER A 249 13.17 -5.06 15.11
N VAL A 250 12.32 -5.22 16.13
CA VAL A 250 11.68 -6.51 16.44
C VAL A 250 10.61 -6.87 15.41
N ILE A 251 9.82 -5.90 14.93
CA ILE A 251 8.83 -6.12 13.86
C ILE A 251 9.55 -6.56 12.57
N ASN A 252 10.61 -5.85 12.18
CA ASN A 252 11.38 -6.18 10.98
C ASN A 252 12.02 -7.58 11.06
N GLU A 253 12.55 -7.96 12.22
CA GLU A 253 13.07 -9.31 12.44
C GLU A 253 11.97 -10.37 12.43
N SER A 254 10.74 -10.03 12.81
CA SER A 254 9.62 -10.98 12.79
C SER A 254 9.32 -11.42 11.34
N PHE A 255 9.51 -10.55 10.35
CA PHE A 255 9.37 -10.91 8.93
C PHE A 255 10.43 -11.88 8.39
N THR A 256 11.49 -12.17 9.14
CA THR A 256 12.52 -13.15 8.76
C THR A 256 12.62 -14.33 9.73
N SER A 257 12.06 -14.21 10.94
CA SER A 257 12.13 -15.22 12.00
C SER A 257 10.80 -15.92 12.28
N ASP A 258 9.66 -15.29 11.98
CA ASP A 258 8.33 -15.88 12.15
C ASP A 258 7.93 -16.60 10.86
N PRO A 259 7.79 -17.95 10.88
CA PRO A 259 7.45 -18.71 9.67
C PRO A 259 6.13 -18.29 9.03
N GLN A 260 5.17 -17.80 9.84
CA GLN A 260 3.85 -17.45 9.33
C GLN A 260 3.88 -16.11 8.62
N LEU A 261 4.64 -15.14 9.16
CA LEU A 261 4.86 -13.87 8.47
C LEU A 261 5.68 -14.06 7.20
N MET A 262 6.76 -14.85 7.25
CA MET A 262 7.55 -15.17 6.05
C MET A 262 6.68 -15.79 4.94
N LEU A 263 5.80 -16.73 5.32
CA LEU A 263 4.90 -17.35 4.37
C LEU A 263 3.90 -16.36 3.77
N ALA A 264 3.40 -15.41 4.58
CA ALA A 264 2.54 -14.34 4.07
C ALA A 264 3.28 -13.47 3.05
N LEU A 265 4.56 -13.16 3.31
CA LEU A 265 5.38 -12.39 2.38
C LEU A 265 5.62 -13.13 1.06
N GLN A 266 5.82 -14.45 1.12
CA GLN A 266 5.92 -15.28 -0.08
C GLN A 266 4.61 -15.28 -0.85
N ASP A 267 3.47 -15.40 -0.14
CA ASP A 267 2.15 -15.33 -0.77
C ASP A 267 1.94 -13.98 -1.47
N GLU A 268 2.39 -12.86 -0.88
CA GLU A 268 2.35 -11.49 -1.44
C GLU A 268 3.29 -11.31 -2.65
N GLU A 269 4.56 -11.73 -2.54
CA GLU A 269 5.58 -11.54 -3.59
C GLU A 269 5.23 -12.29 -4.88
N ILE A 270 4.55 -13.43 -4.73
CA ILE A 270 4.26 -14.33 -5.83
C ILE A 270 2.97 -13.92 -6.58
N LEU A 271 2.13 -13.05 -6.01
CA LEU A 271 0.96 -12.52 -6.73
C LEU A 271 1.42 -11.55 -7.84
N PRO A 272 1.17 -11.86 -9.12
CA PRO A 272 1.45 -10.91 -10.18
C PRO A 272 0.48 -9.72 -10.08
N PHE A 273 1.00 -8.51 -10.24
CA PHE A 273 0.30 -7.24 -10.03
C PHE A 273 -0.79 -6.93 -11.08
N ASP A 274 -1.06 -7.84 -12.01
CA ASP A 274 -2.06 -7.64 -13.05
C ASP A 274 -3.46 -7.95 -12.49
N ASP A 275 -4.29 -6.91 -12.37
CA ASP A 275 -5.68 -6.89 -11.91
C ASP A 275 -5.97 -7.37 -10.48
N ILE A 276 -5.33 -6.74 -9.49
CA ILE A 276 -5.82 -6.70 -8.09
C ILE A 276 -6.94 -5.65 -7.93
N GLU A 277 -7.75 -5.39 -8.96
CA GLU A 277 -9.01 -4.66 -8.80
C GLU A 277 -10.09 -5.61 -8.25
N GLY A 278 -9.93 -6.10 -7.02
CA GLY A 278 -11.07 -6.69 -6.31
C GLY A 278 -10.84 -7.75 -5.24
N GLU A 279 -9.62 -8.24 -5.00
CA GLU A 279 -9.42 -9.41 -4.13
C GLU A 279 -8.54 -9.20 -2.88
N MET A 280 -8.21 -7.94 -2.51
CA MET A 280 -7.66 -7.62 -1.18
C MET A 280 -8.74 -7.17 -0.19
#